data_AF-A0A397T1F6-F1
#
_entry.id   AF-A0A397T1F6-F1
#
_cell.length_a   1.000
_cell.length_b   1.000
_cell.length_c   1.000
_cell.angle_alpha   90.00
_cell.angle_beta   90.00
_cell.angle_gamma   90.00
#
_symmetry.space_group_name_H-M   'P 1'
#
loop_
_entity.id
_entity.type
_entity.pdbx_description
1 polymer ?
#
loop_
_entity_poly.entity_id
_entity_poly.type
_entity_poly.pdbx_seq_one_letter_code
_entity_poly.pdbx_strand_id
1 'polypeptide(L)'
;MASWEYPVHKTYPIVPPLEEVEPSDRSGILDAREQKLREDWIKVMELRIIRDQLKKCYKTESVNHYQNCKELAERYLSLLRESKIKGWKSINDPKSLK
;
A
#
# COMPACT_ATOMS: atom_id res chain seq x y z
N MET A 1 28.60 -15.05 18.92
CA MET A 1 27.54 -14.09 19.27
C MET A 1 27.12 -13.42 17.97
N ALA A 2 25.89 -13.61 17.51
CA ALA A 2 25.41 -12.94 16.30
C ALA A 2 25.31 -11.43 16.60
N SER A 3 25.95 -10.60 15.79
CA SER A 3 25.82 -9.15 15.86
C SER A 3 24.40 -8.79 15.39
N TRP A 4 23.51 -8.51 16.34
CA TRP A 4 22.21 -7.91 16.04
C TRP A 4 22.48 -6.46 15.66
N GLU A 5 22.56 -6.19 14.36
CA GLU A 5 22.61 -4.83 13.85
C GLU A 5 21.22 -4.48 13.33
N TYR A 6 20.74 -3.26 13.61
CA TYR A 6 19.42 -2.85 13.15
C TYR A 6 19.41 -2.85 11.62
N PRO A 7 18.48 -3.56 10.97
CA PRO A 7 18.47 -3.65 9.52
C PRO A 7 18.21 -2.26 8.92
N VAL A 8 19.10 -1.86 8.02
CA VAL A 8 18.98 -0.62 7.25
C VAL A 8 17.74 -0.68 6.35
N HIS A 9 17.12 0.48 6.10
CA HIS A 9 16.01 0.58 5.16
C HIS A 9 16.44 0.13 3.76
N LYS A 10 15.75 -0.86 3.20
CA LYS A 10 16.02 -1.39 1.86
C LYS A 10 15.45 -0.46 0.80
N THR A 11 16.29 0.01 -0.10
CA THR A 11 15.90 0.77 -1.29
C THR A 11 15.73 -0.16 -2.49
N TYR A 12 14.78 0.14 -3.35
CA TYR A 12 14.50 -0.64 -4.55
C TYR A 12 14.57 0.25 -5.80
N PRO A 13 15.05 -0.27 -6.93
CA PRO A 13 15.04 0.47 -8.19
C PRO A 13 13.61 0.66 -8.69
N ILE A 14 13.38 1.76 -9.38
CA ILE A 14 12.11 2.03 -10.07
C ILE A 14 12.16 1.29 -11.41
N VAL A 15 11.18 0.41 -11.63
CA VAL A 15 10.99 -0.40 -12.83
C VAL A 15 9.76 0.13 -13.56
N PRO A 16 9.69 0.04 -14.91
CA PRO A 16 8.49 0.36 -15.66
C PRO A 16 7.26 -0.46 -15.19
N PRO A 17 6.05 0.09 -15.32
CA PRO A 17 4.82 -0.62 -14.99
C PRO A 17 4.60 -1.80 -15.94
N LEU A 18 3.83 -2.80 -15.48
CA LEU A 18 3.61 -4.07 -16.19
C LEU A 18 3.09 -3.91 -17.64
N GLU A 19 2.43 -2.80 -17.96
CA GLU A 19 1.87 -2.51 -19.28
C GLU A 19 2.92 -2.12 -20.32
N GLU A 20 4.05 -1.57 -19.87
CA GLU A 20 5.12 -1.06 -20.74
C GLU A 20 6.25 -2.07 -20.95
N VAL A 21 6.31 -3.13 -20.15
CA VAL A 21 7.35 -4.15 -20.23
C VAL A 21 7.13 -5.05 -21.46
N GLU A 22 8.20 -5.30 -22.21
CA GLU A 22 8.16 -6.21 -23.35
C GLU A 22 7.78 -7.65 -22.94
N PRO A 23 6.83 -8.31 -23.63
CA PRO A 23 6.41 -9.67 -23.28
C PRO A 23 7.51 -10.73 -23.36
N SER A 24 8.58 -10.47 -24.13
CA SER A 24 9.75 -11.34 -24.28
C SER A 24 10.66 -11.34 -23.05
N ASP A 25 10.72 -10.23 -22.30
CA ASP A 25 11.59 -10.12 -21.14
C ASP A 25 10.91 -10.66 -19.88
N ARG A 26 11.22 -11.92 -19.56
CA ARG A 26 10.69 -12.57 -18.36
C ARG A 26 11.18 -11.90 -17.07
N SER A 27 12.38 -11.33 -17.06
CA SER A 27 12.97 -10.74 -15.84
C SER A 27 12.28 -9.43 -15.49
N GLY A 28 12.15 -8.50 -16.45
CA GLY A 28 11.41 -7.25 -16.25
C GLY A 28 9.96 -7.45 -15.84
N ILE A 29 9.29 -8.50 -16.35
CA ILE A 29 7.91 -8.83 -15.96
C ILE A 29 7.83 -9.20 -14.46
N LEU A 30 8.79 -9.96 -13.94
CA LEU A 30 8.81 -10.36 -12.54
C LEU A 30 9.05 -9.14 -11.64
N ASP A 31 10.02 -8.31 -12.00
CA ASP A 31 10.35 -7.11 -11.24
C ASP A 31 9.18 -6.10 -11.20
N ALA A 32 8.49 -5.92 -12.33
CA ALA A 32 7.29 -5.06 -12.40
C ALA A 32 6.13 -5.60 -11.54
N ARG A 33 5.95 -6.94 -11.48
CA ARG A 33 4.95 -7.56 -10.60
C ARG A 33 5.29 -7.34 -9.13
N GLU A 34 6.55 -7.48 -8.75
CA GLU A 34 7.01 -7.24 -7.39
C GLU A 34 6.90 -5.77 -7.00
N GLN A 35 7.21 -4.84 -7.92
CA GLN A 35 7.01 -3.42 -7.69
C GLN A 35 5.54 -3.09 -7.42
N LYS A 36 4.62 -3.56 -8.28
CA LYS A 36 3.17 -3.34 -8.09
C LYS A 36 2.70 -3.84 -6.72
N LEU A 37 3.13 -5.02 -6.32
CA LEU A 37 2.76 -5.58 -5.02
C LEU A 37 3.29 -4.73 -3.86
N ARG A 38 4.54 -4.25 -3.94
CA ARG A 38 5.13 -3.36 -2.93
C ARG A 38 4.35 -2.05 -2.82
N GLU A 39 3.98 -1.44 -3.94
CA GLU A 39 3.19 -0.20 -3.97
C GLU A 39 1.80 -0.39 -3.36
N ASP A 40 1.12 -1.50 -3.64
CA ASP A 40 -0.15 -1.85 -3.00
C ASP A 40 0.01 -1.96 -1.47
N TRP A 41 1.08 -2.59 -1.00
CA TRP A 41 1.38 -2.68 0.43
C TRP A 41 1.72 -1.32 1.05
N ILE A 42 2.45 -0.45 0.34
CA ILE A 42 2.74 0.92 0.81
C ILE A 42 1.44 1.67 1.07
N LYS A 43 0.46 1.62 0.15
CA LYS A 43 -0.85 2.25 0.33
C LYS A 43 -1.62 1.70 1.53
N VAL A 44 -1.55 0.38 1.77
CA VAL A 44 -2.14 -0.23 2.98
C VAL A 44 -1.45 0.28 4.25
N MET A 45 -0.12 0.42 4.23
CA MET A 45 0.64 0.92 5.38
C MET A 45 0.37 2.41 5.65
N GLU A 46 0.21 3.22 4.61
CA GLU A 46 -0.23 4.62 4.72
C GLU A 46 -1.61 4.72 5.38
N LEU A 47 -2.57 3.88 4.96
CA LEU A 47 -3.88 3.80 5.60
C LEU A 47 -3.77 3.43 7.08
N ARG A 48 -2.87 2.51 7.45
CA ARG A 48 -2.64 2.12 8.85
C ARG A 48 -2.13 3.29 9.68
N ILE A 49 -1.22 4.11 9.14
CA ILE A 49 -0.72 5.31 9.83
C ILE A 49 -1.87 6.26 10.13
N ILE A 50 -2.74 6.53 9.15
CA ILE A 50 -3.90 7.42 9.32
C ILE A 50 -4.90 6.83 10.32
N ARG A 51 -5.14 5.51 10.28
CA ARG A 51 -5.97 4.81 11.27
C ARG A 51 -5.44 5.00 12.69
N ASP A 52 -4.13 4.92 12.88
CA ASP A 52 -3.52 5.08 14.20
C ASP A 52 -3.53 6.54 14.68
N GLN A 53 -3.36 7.51 13.76
CA GLN A 53 -3.58 8.92 14.06
C GLN A 53 -5.04 9.20 14.44
N LEU A 54 -6.00 8.63 13.72
CA LEU A 54 -7.42 8.74 14.04
C LEU A 54 -7.72 8.18 15.44
N LYS A 55 -7.22 6.99 15.76
CA LYS A 55 -7.37 6.41 17.12
C LYS A 55 -6.77 7.32 18.20
N LYS A 56 -5.63 7.98 17.93
CA LYS A 56 -5.04 8.94 18.87
C LYS A 56 -5.94 10.15 19.06
N CYS A 57 -6.46 10.72 17.98
CA CYS A 57 -7.40 11.86 18.00
C CYS A 57 -8.65 11.54 18.84
N TYR A 58 -9.27 10.38 18.63
CA TYR A 58 -10.43 9.94 19.41
C TYR A 58 -10.12 9.79 20.90
N LYS A 59 -8.90 9.38 21.27
CA LYS A 59 -8.47 9.26 22.66
C LYS A 59 -8.19 10.62 23.31
N THR A 60 -7.65 11.58 22.56
CA THR A 60 -7.29 12.91 23.09
C THR A 60 -8.50 13.82 23.26
N GLU A 61 -9.45 13.78 22.33
CA GLU A 61 -10.53 14.77 22.26
C GLU A 61 -11.82 14.31 22.95
N SER A 62 -11.91 13.03 23.29
CA SER A 62 -13.02 12.43 24.05
C SER A 62 -14.39 12.82 23.49
N VAL A 63 -15.12 13.74 24.11
CA VAL A 63 -16.47 14.18 23.70
C VAL A 63 -16.46 15.00 22.41
N ASN A 64 -15.37 15.71 22.09
CA ASN A 64 -15.30 16.65 20.95
C ASN A 64 -14.81 16.04 19.63
N HIS A 65 -14.60 14.72 19.58
CA HIS A 65 -14.02 14.03 18.42
C HIS A 65 -14.84 14.19 17.12
N TYR A 66 -16.15 14.47 17.22
CA TYR A 66 -17.01 14.65 16.04
C TYR A 66 -16.66 15.89 15.20
N GLN A 67 -16.17 16.97 15.84
CA GLN A 67 -15.81 18.20 15.14
C GLN A 67 -14.36 18.15 14.69
N ASN A 68 -13.47 17.80 15.61
CA ASN A 68 -12.04 17.92 15.39
C ASN A 68 -11.41 16.71 14.65
N CYS A 69 -11.87 15.47 14.87
CA CYS A 69 -11.36 14.30 14.15
C CYS A 69 -12.03 14.07 12.78
N LYS A 70 -12.97 14.94 12.37
CA LYS A 70 -13.78 14.75 11.15
C LYS A 70 -12.92 14.61 9.89
N GLU A 71 -11.96 15.50 9.70
CA GLU A 71 -11.10 15.47 8.50
C GLU A 71 -10.27 14.18 8.41
N LEU A 72 -9.74 13.71 9.55
CA LEU A 72 -9.00 12.44 9.61
C LEU A 72 -9.91 11.25 9.31
N ALA A 73 -11.16 11.29 9.78
CA ALA A 73 -12.14 10.24 9.50
C ALA A 73 -12.52 10.20 8.01
N GLU A 74 -12.78 11.36 7.40
CA GLU A 74 -13.09 11.48 5.97
C GLU A 74 -11.93 11.00 5.10
N ARG A 75 -10.70 11.40 5.44
CA ARG A 75 -9.49 10.94 4.75
C ARG A 75 -9.25 9.44 4.91
N TYR A 76 -9.51 8.89 6.09
CA TYR A 76 -9.44 7.44 6.29
C TYR A 76 -10.46 6.70 5.41
N LEU A 77 -11.70 7.21 5.31
CA LEU A 77 -12.75 6.60 4.49
C LEU A 77 -12.47 6.68 2.98
N SER A 78 -11.90 7.79 2.49
CA SER A 78 -11.50 7.89 1.08
C SER A 78 -10.40 6.88 0.75
N LEU A 79 -9.34 6.85 1.55
CA LEU A 79 -8.22 5.94 1.33
C LEU A 79 -8.60 4.48 1.54
N LEU A 80 -9.54 4.16 2.42
CA LEU A 80 -10.01 2.78 2.64
C LEU A 80 -10.64 2.18 1.36
N ARG A 81 -11.24 3.01 0.50
CA ARG A 81 -11.79 2.56 -0.79
C ARG A 81 -10.70 2.25 -1.81
N GLU A 82 -9.61 3.01 -1.77
CA GLU A 82 -8.54 2.99 -2.77
C GLU A 82 -7.41 2.00 -2.45
N SER A 83 -7.03 1.88 -1.18
CA SER A 83 -5.84 1.15 -0.68
C SER A 83 -5.98 -0.37 -0.62
N LYS A 84 -6.91 -0.97 -1.37
CA LYS A 84 -7.05 -2.43 -1.43
C LYS A 84 -5.91 -3.04 -2.23
N ILE A 85 -5.35 -4.15 -1.72
CA ILE A 85 -4.37 -4.94 -2.47
C ILE A 85 -5.07 -5.55 -3.68
N LYS A 86 -4.73 -5.07 -4.87
CA LYS A 86 -5.27 -5.61 -6.14
C LYS A 86 -4.36 -6.69 -6.69
N GLY A 87 -3.05 -6.57 -6.42
CA GLY A 87 -2.03 -7.46 -6.99
C GLY A 87 -1.92 -7.30 -8.51
N TRP A 88 -1.19 -8.23 -9.13
CA TRP A 88 -0.94 -8.19 -10.58
C TRP A 88 -1.89 -9.05 -11.42
N LYS A 89 -2.58 -10.04 -10.82
CA LYS A 89 -3.56 -10.90 -11.50
C LYS A 89 -4.95 -10.60 -10.94
N SER A 90 -5.83 -9.96 -11.72
CA SER A 90 -7.21 -9.77 -11.31
C SER A 90 -8.04 -10.99 -11.71
N ILE A 91 -8.94 -11.42 -10.81
CA ILE A 91 -9.82 -12.59 -11.01
C ILE A 91 -10.77 -12.35 -12.20
N ASN A 92 -11.12 -11.09 -12.47
CA ASN A 92 -12.03 -10.72 -13.55
C ASN A 92 -11.29 -10.50 -14.89
N ASP A 93 -9.98 -10.71 -14.94
CA ASP A 93 -9.23 -10.53 -16.17
C ASP A 93 -9.55 -11.69 -17.13
N PRO A 94 -9.99 -11.43 -18.38
CA PRO A 94 -10.33 -12.49 -19.33
C PRO A 94 -9.12 -13.38 -19.70
N LYS A 95 -7.90 -12.92 -19.41
CA LYS A 95 -6.65 -13.68 -19.57
C LYS A 95 -6.39 -14.68 -18.44
N SER A 96 -7.12 -14.60 -17.33
CA SER A 96 -6.92 -15.43 -16.13
C SER A 96 -7.67 -16.77 -16.16
N LEU A 97 -8.70 -16.89 -17.00
CA LEU A 97 -9.61 -18.03 -17.17
C LEU A 97 -9.17 -19.03 -18.25
N LYS A 98 -7.92 -18.93 -18.73
CA LYS A 98 -7.34 -19.89 -19.68
C LYS A 98 -6.37 -20.81 -18.96
#